data_AF-A0A852L699-F1
#
_entry.id   AF-A0A852L699-F1
#
_cell.length_a   1.000
_cell.length_b   1.000
_cell.length_c   1.000
_cell.angle_alpha   90.00
_cell.angle_beta   90.00
_cell.angle_gamma   90.00
#
_symmetry.space_group_name_H-M   'P 1'
#
loop_
_entity.id
_entity.type
_entity.pdbx_description
1 polymer ?
#
loop_
_entity_poly.entity_id
_entity_poly.type
_entity_poly.pdbx_seq_one_letter_code
_entity_poly.pdbx_strand_id
1 'polypeptide(L)'
;TQYVTKNIQWTTGNNFTVDRGRQQIEEYITTWEIHDRWLHWSEFLREEELKYSKRYHYRVCWSIPTRRKPIPRATASVYFVIEISKVKPALAKLGFNFVLTVSPLFVSSSRPEQCQFREKWLKDIIENKITLMERL
;
A
#
# COMPACT_ATOMS: atom_id res chain seq x y z
N THR A 1 -18.08 13.84 -11.09
CA THR A 1 -18.70 12.92 -10.13
C THR A 1 -18.03 13.16 -8.79
N GLN A 2 -18.77 13.51 -7.74
CA GLN A 2 -18.20 13.72 -6.41
C GLN A 2 -17.88 12.36 -5.81
N TYR A 3 -16.60 12.10 -5.55
CA TYR A 3 -16.11 10.80 -5.10
C TYR A 3 -16.13 10.75 -3.56
N VAL A 4 -16.92 9.84 -3.01
CA VAL A 4 -17.02 9.61 -1.57
C VAL A 4 -15.91 8.63 -1.18
N THR A 5 -14.75 9.16 -0.80
CA THR A 5 -13.70 8.36 -0.18
C THR A 5 -14.26 7.82 1.14
N LYS A 6 -14.43 6.50 1.27
CA LYS A 6 -14.79 5.89 2.56
C LYS A 6 -13.66 6.21 3.55
N ASN A 7 -13.94 7.10 4.49
CA ASN A 7 -12.98 7.48 5.53
C ASN A 7 -12.70 6.29 6.44
N ILE A 8 -11.61 5.58 6.19
CA ILE A 8 -11.15 4.54 7.09
C ILE A 8 -10.64 5.19 8.38
N GLN A 9 -11.22 4.79 9.49
CA GLN A 9 -10.77 5.17 10.82
C GLN A 9 -9.50 4.38 11.16
N TRP A 10 -8.35 4.98 10.84
CA TRP A 10 -7.06 4.39 11.16
C TRP A 10 -6.82 4.32 12.67
N THR A 11 -6.24 3.22 13.14
CA THR A 11 -6.00 3.01 14.57
C THR A 11 -4.94 4.01 15.04
N THR A 12 -5.26 4.79 16.08
CA THR A 12 -4.39 5.84 16.60
C THR A 12 -3.85 5.42 17.97
N GLY A 13 -2.53 5.52 18.20
CA GLY A 13 -1.91 5.40 19.53
C GLY A 13 -1.41 4.00 19.93
N ASN A 14 -1.27 3.78 21.25
CA ASN A 14 -0.59 2.64 21.90
C ASN A 14 -1.16 1.24 21.57
N ASN A 15 -2.36 1.14 20.99
CA ASN A 15 -2.99 -0.14 20.64
C ASN A 15 -2.63 -0.62 19.22
N PHE A 16 -1.65 -0.01 18.57
CA PHE A 16 -1.21 -0.44 17.25
C PHE A 16 -0.38 -1.73 17.35
N THR A 17 -0.75 -2.71 16.53
CA THR A 17 0.03 -3.91 16.27
C THR A 17 0.31 -4.05 14.78
N VAL A 18 1.35 -4.80 14.43
CA VAL A 18 1.71 -5.08 13.03
C VAL A 18 0.53 -5.69 12.27
N ASP A 19 -0.17 -6.66 12.87
CA ASP A 19 -1.36 -7.27 12.26
C ASP A 19 -2.51 -6.27 12.09
N ARG A 20 -2.71 -5.36 13.05
CA ARG A 20 -3.73 -4.33 12.91
C ARG A 20 -3.40 -3.39 11.76
N GLY A 21 -2.14 -2.97 11.63
CA GLY A 21 -1.69 -2.17 10.50
C GLY A 21 -1.94 -2.87 9.16
N ARG A 22 -1.63 -4.17 9.07
CA ARG A 22 -1.90 -4.99 7.89
C ARG A 22 -3.40 -5.07 7.56
N GLN A 23 -4.26 -5.33 8.55
CA GLN A 23 -5.71 -5.34 8.37
C GLN A 23 -6.25 -4.00 7.84
N GLN A 24 -5.74 -2.88 8.34
CA GLN A 24 -6.18 -1.56 7.89
C GLN A 24 -5.71 -1.23 6.48
N ILE A 25 -4.54 -1.74 6.07
CA ILE A 25 -4.09 -1.67 4.68
C ILE A 25 -5.03 -2.48 3.78
N GLU A 26 -5.45 -3.68 4.20
CA GLU A 26 -6.44 -4.48 3.46
C GLU A 26 -7.79 -3.76 3.34
N GLU A 27 -8.32 -3.22 4.46
CA GLU A 27 -9.52 -2.39 4.46
C GLU A 27 -9.37 -1.19 3.50
N TYR A 28 -8.20 -0.56 3.46
CA TYR A 28 -7.92 0.55 2.53
C TYR A 28 -7.91 0.10 1.07
N ILE A 29 -7.28 -1.03 0.77
CA ILE A 29 -7.28 -1.59 -0.57
C ILE A 29 -8.69 -1.97 -1.02
N THR A 30 -9.59 -2.42 -0.13
CA THR A 30 -10.98 -2.69 -0.52
C THR A 30 -11.75 -1.45 -0.95
N THR A 31 -11.26 -0.25 -0.64
CA THR A 31 -11.83 1.01 -1.16
C THR A 31 -11.34 1.37 -2.56
N TRP A 32 -10.34 0.66 -3.08
CA TRP A 32 -9.81 0.89 -4.42
C TRP A 32 -10.74 0.24 -5.46
N GLU A 33 -11.04 0.98 -6.53
CA GLU A 33 -11.80 0.47 -7.67
C GLU A 33 -10.87 -0.35 -8.59
N ILE A 34 -10.61 -1.60 -8.21
CA ILE A 34 -9.77 -2.53 -8.96
C ILE A 34 -10.63 -3.71 -9.44
N HIS A 35 -10.37 -4.18 -10.66
CA HIS A 35 -11.05 -5.36 -11.19
C HIS A 35 -10.79 -6.62 -10.34
N ASP A 36 -11.86 -7.39 -10.05
CA ASP A 36 -11.86 -8.68 -9.31
C ASP A 36 -10.86 -9.75 -9.77
N ARG A 37 -10.23 -9.60 -10.94
CA ARG A 37 -9.21 -10.53 -11.44
C ARG A 37 -7.84 -10.31 -10.80
N TRP A 38 -7.64 -9.15 -10.16
CA TRP A 38 -6.44 -8.89 -9.40
C TRP A 38 -6.50 -9.66 -8.08
N LEU A 39 -5.43 -10.41 -7.84
CA LEU A 39 -5.17 -11.01 -6.56
C LEU A 39 -4.03 -10.25 -5.89
N HIS A 40 -4.16 -10.04 -4.59
CA HIS A 40 -3.12 -9.45 -3.78
C HIS A 40 -2.90 -10.21 -2.47
N TRP A 41 -1.72 -10.02 -1.91
CA TRP A 41 -1.39 -10.45 -0.56
C TRP A 41 -0.49 -9.40 0.10
N SER A 42 -0.71 -9.19 1.39
CA SER A 42 0.05 -8.23 2.21
C SER A 42 1.05 -8.93 3.12
N GLU A 43 2.21 -8.30 3.27
CA GLU A 43 3.33 -8.75 4.06
C GLU A 43 3.87 -7.61 4.92
N PHE A 44 4.26 -7.92 6.15
CA PHE A 44 5.07 -7.03 6.94
C PHE A 44 6.54 -7.22 6.61
N LEU A 45 7.27 -6.13 6.37
CA LEU A 45 8.69 -6.19 6.03
C LEU A 45 9.57 -5.94 7.24
N ARG A 46 9.38 -4.80 7.93
CA ARG A 46 10.22 -4.39 9.05
C ARG A 46 9.61 -3.27 9.88
N GLU A 47 10.06 -3.19 11.12
CA GLU A 47 9.87 -2.06 12.01
C GLU A 47 11.14 -1.22 12.04
N GLU A 48 10.98 0.10 12.07
CA GLU A 48 12.07 1.06 12.16
C GLU A 48 11.80 2.00 13.33
N GLU A 49 12.67 1.94 14.33
CA GLU A 49 12.61 2.75 15.55
C GLU A 49 13.30 4.09 15.31
N LEU A 50 12.53 5.18 15.30
CA LEU A 50 13.07 6.55 15.19
C LEU A 50 13.06 7.23 16.55
N LYS A 51 13.82 8.34 16.66
CA LYS A 51 13.95 9.10 17.91
C LYS A 51 12.60 9.51 18.51
N TYR A 52 11.64 9.87 17.66
CA TYR A 52 10.34 10.41 18.05
C TYR A 52 9.14 9.68 17.43
N SER A 53 9.38 8.60 16.69
CA SER A 53 8.34 7.81 16.03
C SER A 53 8.77 6.36 15.84
N LYS A 54 7.82 5.51 15.48
CA LYS A 54 8.04 4.15 14.99
C LYS A 54 7.44 4.04 13.60
N ARG A 55 8.15 3.44 12.66
CA ARG A 55 7.66 3.19 11.30
C ARG A 55 7.52 1.70 11.06
N TYR A 56 6.39 1.33 10.47
CA TYR A 56 6.07 -0.04 10.11
C TYR A 56 5.96 -0.11 8.59
N HIS A 57 6.83 -0.93 7.98
CA HIS A 57 6.91 -1.07 6.54
C HIS A 57 6.17 -2.33 6.12
N TYR A 58 5.29 -2.20 5.14
CA TYR A 58 4.49 -3.28 4.57
C TYR A 58 4.66 -3.31 3.06
N ARG A 59 4.48 -4.50 2.49
CA ARG A 59 4.44 -4.74 1.06
C ARG A 59 3.15 -5.43 0.71
N VAL A 60 2.47 -4.96 -0.33
CA VAL A 60 1.34 -5.64 -0.93
C VAL A 60 1.73 -6.03 -2.34
N CYS A 61 1.77 -7.32 -2.60
CA CYS A 61 2.11 -7.89 -3.89
C CYS A 61 0.84 -8.18 -4.67
N TRP A 62 0.82 -7.78 -5.94
CA TRP A 62 -0.31 -7.82 -6.86
C TRP A 62 0.01 -8.66 -8.07
N SER A 63 -0.96 -9.45 -8.52
CA SER A 63 -0.84 -10.24 -9.74
C SER A 63 -2.19 -10.58 -10.36
N ILE A 64 -2.18 -10.94 -11.65
CA ILE A 64 -3.35 -11.48 -12.36
C ILE A 64 -2.97 -12.87 -12.89
N PRO A 65 -3.33 -13.96 -12.19
CA PRO A 65 -3.16 -15.30 -12.75
C PRO A 65 -4.14 -15.52 -13.91
N THR A 66 -3.74 -16.34 -14.87
CA THR A 66 -4.62 -16.77 -15.96
C THR A 66 -4.64 -18.28 -16.03
N ARG A 67 -5.69 -18.89 -16.60
CA ARG A 67 -5.75 -20.35 -16.79
C ARG A 67 -4.54 -20.91 -17.55
N ARG A 68 -3.98 -20.13 -18.48
CA ARG A 68 -2.79 -20.52 -19.26
C ARG A 68 -1.47 -20.29 -18.50
N LYS A 69 -1.45 -19.43 -17.48
CA LYS A 69 -0.28 -19.07 -16.68
C LYS A 69 -0.74 -18.89 -15.22
N PRO A 70 -0.91 -19.99 -14.47
CA PRO A 70 -1.39 -19.94 -13.08
C PRO A 70 -0.37 -19.27 -12.15
N ILE A 71 0.92 -19.38 -12.48
CA ILE A 71 2.00 -18.62 -11.83
C ILE A 71 2.33 -17.41 -12.72
N PRO A 72 2.05 -16.18 -12.27
CA PRO A 72 2.33 -14.96 -13.04
C PRO A 72 3.83 -14.77 -13.30
N ARG A 73 4.22 -14.43 -14.53
CA ARG A 73 5.64 -14.16 -14.89
C ARG A 73 6.21 -12.92 -14.21
N ALA A 74 5.35 -11.95 -13.92
CA ALA A 74 5.72 -10.72 -13.24
C ALA A 74 4.61 -10.34 -12.26
N THR A 75 5.02 -9.73 -11.15
CA THR A 75 4.14 -9.18 -10.13
C THR A 75 4.44 -7.69 -9.95
N ALA A 76 3.45 -6.95 -9.49
CA ALA A 76 3.62 -5.57 -9.04
C ALA A 76 3.61 -5.53 -7.51
N SER A 77 4.33 -4.59 -6.90
CA SER A 77 4.32 -4.43 -5.45
C SER A 77 4.04 -2.98 -5.10
N VAL A 78 3.15 -2.78 -4.14
CA VAL A 78 2.86 -1.49 -3.52
C VAL A 78 3.39 -1.53 -2.10
N TYR A 79 4.11 -0.50 -1.71
CA TYR A 79 4.68 -0.41 -0.36
C TYR A 79 3.87 0.59 0.45
N PHE A 80 3.64 0.24 1.72
CA PHE A 80 2.94 1.09 2.67
C PHE A 80 3.84 1.31 3.87
N VAL A 81 3.84 2.54 4.39
CA VAL A 81 4.55 2.89 5.61
C VAL A 81 3.54 3.50 6.57
N ILE A 82 3.42 2.92 7.75
CA ILE A 82 2.61 3.46 8.84
C ILE A 82 3.57 4.06 9.87
N GLU A 83 3.46 5.37 10.11
CA GLU A 83 4.29 6.07 11.09
C GLU A 83 3.48 6.45 12.33
N ILE A 84 3.97 6.06 13.51
CA ILE A 84 3.35 6.31 14.81
C ILE A 84 4.28 7.22 15.61
N SER A 85 3.81 8.40 15.99
CA SER A 85 4.59 9.32 16.82
C SER A 85 4.63 8.85 18.28
N LYS A 86 5.81 8.91 18.90
CA LYS A 86 6.03 8.67 20.33
C LYS A 86 5.77 9.90 21.20
N VAL A 87 5.77 11.09 20.60
CA VAL A 87 5.85 12.38 21.33
C VAL A 87 4.51 13.09 21.40
N LYS A 88 3.55 12.77 20.53
CA LYS A 88 2.22 13.37 20.54
C LYS A 88 1.23 12.53 21.35
N PRO A 89 0.53 13.11 22.36
CA PRO A 89 -0.53 12.40 23.07
C PRO A 89 -1.67 12.09 22.09
N ALA A 90 -2.44 11.04 22.42
CA ALA A 90 -3.45 10.33 21.62
C ALA A 90 -4.58 11.17 20.97
N LEU A 91 -4.51 12.49 20.98
CA LEU A 91 -5.46 13.44 20.39
C LEU A 91 -4.96 14.11 19.09
N ALA A 92 -3.67 14.07 18.79
CA ALA A 92 -3.15 14.67 17.57
C ALA A 92 -3.13 13.62 16.44
N LYS A 93 -4.07 13.78 15.49
CA LYS A 93 -4.20 13.02 14.24
C LYS A 93 -2.85 12.44 13.79
N LEU A 94 -2.76 11.11 13.76
CA LEU A 94 -1.60 10.42 13.21
C LEU A 94 -1.31 11.01 11.82
N GLY A 95 -0.09 11.49 11.62
CA GLY A 95 0.37 11.85 10.29
C GLY A 95 0.60 10.57 9.52
N PHE A 96 -0.44 10.04 8.87
CA PHE A 96 -0.31 8.93 7.94
C PHE A 96 0.42 9.43 6.70
N ASN A 97 1.73 9.37 6.74
CA ASN A 97 2.56 9.53 5.56
C ASN A 97 2.53 8.20 4.81
N PHE A 98 1.55 8.01 3.92
CA PHE A 98 1.56 6.89 3.00
C PHE A 98 2.66 7.13 1.96
N VAL A 99 3.82 6.50 2.12
CA VAL A 99 4.82 6.47 1.06
C VAL A 99 4.46 5.31 0.13
N LEU A 100 3.70 5.60 -0.93
CA LEU A 100 3.43 4.68 -2.03
C LEU A 100 4.71 4.50 -2.87
N THR A 101 5.70 3.78 -2.37
CA THR A 101 6.91 3.51 -3.15
C THR A 101 6.62 2.42 -4.20
N VAL A 102 5.97 2.78 -5.30
CA VAL A 102 6.09 2.03 -6.55
C VAL A 102 7.50 2.30 -7.03
N SER A 103 8.44 1.40 -6.76
CA SER A 103 9.85 1.74 -6.94
C SER A 103 10.19 2.04 -8.41
N PRO A 104 10.91 3.14 -8.74
CA PRO A 104 11.26 4.29 -7.90
C PRO A 104 10.55 5.60 -8.34
N LEU A 105 10.29 6.50 -7.38
CA LEU A 105 9.79 7.88 -7.52
C LEU A 105 8.28 8.14 -7.57
N PHE A 106 7.51 7.62 -6.60
CA PHE A 106 6.32 8.37 -6.16
C PHE A 106 6.31 8.52 -4.64
N VAL A 107 6.75 9.68 -4.17
CA VAL A 107 6.58 10.13 -2.79
C VAL A 107 5.45 11.15 -2.81
N SER A 108 4.20 10.72 -2.63
CA SER A 108 3.09 11.65 -2.38
C SER A 108 2.91 11.81 -0.87
N SER A 109 3.38 12.93 -0.33
CA SER A 109 3.19 13.37 1.06
C SER A 109 1.78 13.96 1.32
N SER A 110 0.81 13.68 0.45
CA SER A 110 -0.56 14.18 0.56
C SER A 110 -1.49 13.11 1.16
N ARG A 111 -2.47 13.59 1.93
CA ARG A 111 -3.47 12.79 2.65
C ARG A 111 -4.08 11.70 1.74
N PRO A 112 -4.47 10.53 2.28
CA PRO A 112 -5.11 9.44 1.52
C PRO A 112 -6.36 9.88 0.72
N GLU A 113 -6.92 11.05 1.05
CA GLU A 113 -8.07 11.66 0.40
C GLU A 113 -7.79 12.24 -1.01
N GLN A 114 -6.53 12.41 -1.42
CA GLN A 114 -6.18 13.14 -2.66
C GLN A 114 -5.51 12.30 -3.76
N CYS A 115 -5.13 11.05 -3.51
CA CYS A 115 -4.48 10.20 -4.50
C CYS A 115 -5.27 8.90 -4.67
N GLN A 116 -6.15 8.85 -5.67
CA GLN A 116 -6.83 7.61 -6.05
C GLN A 116 -5.84 6.71 -6.78
N PHE A 117 -5.61 5.52 -6.23
CA PHE A 117 -4.84 4.48 -6.87
C PHE A 117 -5.51 4.08 -8.20
N ARG A 118 -4.72 3.95 -9.27
CA ARG A 118 -5.23 3.54 -10.59
C ARG A 118 -4.73 2.15 -10.94
N GLU A 119 -5.66 1.24 -11.27
CA GLU A 119 -5.35 -0.12 -11.73
C GLU A 119 -4.34 -0.13 -12.89
N LYS A 120 -4.40 0.88 -13.78
CA LYS A 120 -3.45 1.05 -14.89
C LYS A 120 -1.99 1.00 -14.43
N TRP A 121 -1.66 1.56 -13.26
CA TRP A 121 -0.30 1.54 -12.74
C TRP A 121 0.21 0.12 -12.50
N LEU A 122 -0.64 -0.78 -11.99
CA LEU A 122 -0.25 -2.18 -11.82
C LEU A 122 -0.03 -2.89 -13.17
N LYS A 123 -0.88 -2.62 -14.16
CA LYS A 123 -0.75 -3.17 -15.52
C LYS A 123 0.55 -2.73 -16.17
N ASP A 124 0.80 -1.42 -16.18
CA ASP A 124 2.00 -0.83 -16.79
C ASP A 124 3.28 -1.43 -16.17
N ILE A 125 3.32 -1.65 -14.85
CA ILE A 125 4.47 -2.29 -14.17
C ILE A 125 4.66 -3.74 -14.64
N ILE A 126 3.59 -4.53 -14.66
CA ILE A 126 3.66 -5.95 -15.04
C ILE A 126 4.08 -6.08 -16.51
N GLU A 127 3.47 -5.29 -17.40
CA GLU A 127 3.79 -5.27 -18.83
C GLU A 127 5.25 -4.87 -19.06
N ASN A 128 5.71 -3.78 -18.43
CA ASN A 128 7.11 -3.35 -18.54
C ASN A 128 8.10 -4.41 -18.05
N LYS A 129 7.81 -5.08 -16.92
CA LYS A 129 8.65 -6.18 -16.42
C LYS A 129 8.68 -7.34 -17.42
N ILE A 130 7.55 -7.70 -18.02
CA ILE A 130 7.48 -8.76 -19.03
C ILE A 130 8.28 -8.38 -20.27
N THR A 131 8.11 -7.16 -20.79
CA THR A 131 8.85 -6.67 -21.97
C THR A 131 10.36 -6.64 -21.73
N LEU A 132 10.81 -6.25 -20.54
CA LEU A 132 12.24 -6.29 -20.19
C LEU A 132 12.78 -7.72 -20.13
N MET A 133 12.00 -8.66 -19.58
CA MET A 133 12.41 -10.07 -19.53
C MET A 133 12.42 -10.73 -20.91
N GLU A 134 11.62 -10.27 -21.87
CA GLU A 134 11.62 -10.80 -23.25
C GLU A 134 12.75 -10.24 -24.12
N ARG A 135 13.45 -9.21 -23.64
CA ARG A 135 14.62 -8.60 -24.30
C ARG A 135 15.96 -9.10 -23.77
N LEU A 136 15.95 -9.99 -22.77
CA LEU A 136 17.10 -10.69 -22.20
C LEU A 136 17.20 -12.10 -22.78
#